data_AF-A0AAX4K0T0-F1
#
_entry.id   AF-A0AAX4K0T0-F1
#
_cell.length_a   1.000
_cell.length_b   1.000
_cell.length_c   1.000
_cell.angle_alpha   90.00
_cell.angle_beta   90.00
_cell.angle_gamma   90.00
#
_symmetry.space_group_name_H-M   'P 1'
#
loop_
_entity.id
_entity.type
_entity.pdbx_description
1 polymer ?
#
loop_
_entity_poly.entity_id
_entity_poly.type
_entity_poly.pdbx_seq_one_letter_code
_entity_poly.pdbx_strand_id
1 'polypeptide(L)'
;MTSDDIGDLGTATGQELLENLIKEGLTPSGQDADPSKYRKLVQVLMQNCVLKPLARNVPPNIQQVGYTLTILQRQTKEHPSLLYMSDDQNSTPFYYWLLPRLAQAAVQLSEDALYDDFLISMISSLKGIGRNTSDEDVSWAKGSRRLNMVLGHFNVFCEEKQFYSATQIYLRQVPPSSSFCHPF
;
A
#
# COMPACT_ATOMS: atom_id res chain seq x y z
N MET A 1 5.19 12.60 -26.79
CA MET A 1 4.42 11.72 -25.91
C MET A 1 5.07 11.76 -24.55
N THR A 2 4.54 12.56 -23.63
CA THR A 2 4.94 12.63 -22.22
C THR A 2 3.64 12.65 -21.43
N SER A 3 3.33 11.52 -20.80
CA SER A 3 2.13 11.30 -19.99
C SER A 3 2.43 11.64 -18.52
N ASP A 4 2.81 12.91 -18.29
CA ASP A 4 3.13 13.45 -16.96
C ASP A 4 2.16 14.57 -16.56
N ASP A 5 0.85 14.30 -16.72
CA ASP A 5 -0.23 15.20 -16.27
C ASP A 5 -1.10 14.52 -15.21
N ILE A 6 -0.48 13.79 -14.29
CA ILE A 6 -1.07 13.61 -12.96
C ILE A 6 -0.82 14.92 -12.24
N GLY A 7 -1.77 15.84 -12.45
CA GLY A 7 -1.77 17.19 -11.95
C GLY A 7 -1.36 17.29 -10.48
N ASP A 8 -0.70 18.40 -10.20
CA ASP A 8 -0.27 18.87 -8.90
C ASP A 8 -1.41 18.85 -7.87
N LEU A 9 -1.60 17.70 -7.24
CA LEU A 9 -2.50 17.49 -6.10
C LEU A 9 -1.75 17.77 -4.78
N GLY A 10 -0.92 18.82 -4.81
CA GLY A 10 -0.07 19.34 -3.73
C GLY A 10 -0.79 19.60 -2.41
N THR A 11 -2.07 19.94 -2.47
CA THR A 11 -2.74 20.67 -1.40
C THR A 11 -4.20 20.26 -1.20
N ALA A 12 -4.61 19.11 -1.77
CA ALA A 12 -6.03 18.75 -1.85
C ALA A 12 -6.71 18.75 -0.49
N THR A 13 -7.50 19.79 -0.26
CA THR A 13 -8.46 19.85 0.84
C THR A 13 -9.37 18.62 0.75
N GLY A 14 -9.96 18.18 1.88
CA GLY A 14 -10.88 17.02 1.85
C GLY A 14 -11.99 17.13 0.80
N GLN A 15 -12.30 18.35 0.36
CA GLN A 15 -13.26 18.66 -0.70
C GLN A 15 -12.72 18.39 -2.10
N GLU A 16 -11.46 18.71 -2.40
CA GLU A 16 -10.81 18.32 -3.66
C GLU A 16 -10.66 16.80 -3.79
N LEU A 17 -10.35 16.11 -2.69
CA LEU A 17 -10.33 14.64 -2.67
C LEU A 17 -11.72 14.08 -2.99
N LEU A 18 -12.77 14.63 -2.39
CA LEU A 18 -14.16 14.24 -2.65
C LEU A 18 -14.58 14.50 -4.10
N GLU A 19 -14.26 15.67 -4.65
CA GLU A 19 -14.53 16.01 -6.05
C GLU A 19 -13.78 15.08 -7.02
N ASN A 20 -12.54 14.71 -6.70
CA ASN A 20 -11.76 13.79 -7.52
C ASN A 20 -12.30 12.36 -7.44
N LEU A 21 -12.71 11.91 -6.26
CA LEU A 21 -13.40 10.62 -6.09
C LEU A 21 -14.71 10.58 -6.90
N ILE A 22 -15.48 11.67 -6.90
CA ILE A 22 -16.72 11.78 -7.69
C ILE A 22 -16.41 11.81 -9.20
N LYS A 23 -15.44 12.61 -9.64
CA LYS A 23 -15.02 12.70 -11.05
C LYS A 23 -14.52 11.37 -11.60
N GLU A 24 -13.83 10.58 -10.78
CA GLU A 24 -13.35 9.25 -11.17
C GLU A 24 -14.41 8.16 -11.05
N GLY A 25 -15.64 8.48 -10.63
CA GLY A 25 -16.70 7.49 -10.40
C GLY A 25 -16.39 6.53 -9.24
N LEU A 26 -15.52 6.95 -8.31
CA LEU A 26 -15.04 6.19 -7.16
C LEU A 26 -15.76 6.66 -5.90
N THR A 27 -17.08 6.61 -5.89
CA THR A 27 -17.88 6.94 -4.71
C THR A 27 -18.13 5.69 -3.85
N PRO A 28 -18.06 5.78 -2.51
CA PRO A 28 -18.27 4.64 -1.61
C PRO A 28 -19.75 4.19 -1.51
N SER A 29 -20.61 4.57 -2.46
CA SER A 29 -21.97 4.08 -2.62
C SER A 29 -21.92 2.59 -2.97
N GLY A 30 -22.21 1.74 -1.97
CA GLY A 30 -22.03 0.28 -1.98
C GLY A 30 -22.92 -0.52 -2.94
N GLN A 31 -23.05 -0.08 -4.19
CA GLN A 31 -23.73 -0.80 -5.27
C GLN A 31 -22.82 -1.06 -6.47
N ASP A 32 -21.58 -0.54 -6.49
CA ASP A 32 -20.65 -0.82 -7.57
C ASP A 32 -20.03 -2.21 -7.40
N ALA A 33 -20.51 -3.15 -8.20
CA ALA A 33 -20.08 -4.54 -8.23
C ALA A 33 -18.78 -4.76 -9.03
N ASP A 34 -18.02 -3.70 -9.32
CA ASP A 34 -16.79 -3.77 -10.11
C ASP A 34 -15.53 -3.80 -9.21
N PRO A 35 -14.90 -4.98 -9.04
CA PRO A 35 -13.56 -5.20 -8.49
C PRO A 35 -12.51 -4.13 -8.77
N SER A 36 -12.43 -3.65 -10.01
CA SER A 36 -11.35 -2.80 -10.48
C SER A 36 -11.44 -1.37 -9.91
N LYS A 37 -12.68 -0.88 -9.73
CA LYS A 37 -12.96 0.41 -9.11
C LYS A 37 -12.51 0.44 -7.65
N TYR A 38 -12.71 -0.66 -6.91
CA TYR A 38 -12.25 -0.73 -5.53
C TYR A 38 -10.73 -0.60 -5.43
N ARG A 39 -9.99 -1.35 -6.26
CA ARG A 39 -8.52 -1.28 -6.29
C ARG A 39 -8.06 0.16 -6.51
N LYS A 40 -8.65 0.83 -7.50
CA LYS A 40 -8.35 2.22 -7.82
C LYS A 40 -8.71 3.17 -6.67
N LEU A 41 -9.87 3.01 -6.04
CA LEU A 41 -10.30 3.79 -4.89
C LEU A 41 -9.29 3.70 -3.73
N VAL A 42 -8.90 2.48 -3.33
CA VAL A 42 -7.92 2.29 -2.26
C VAL A 42 -6.57 2.89 -2.64
N GLN A 43 -6.13 2.73 -3.89
CA GLN A 43 -4.88 3.33 -4.35
C GLN A 43 -4.92 4.85 -4.24
N VAL A 44 -5.99 5.50 -4.72
CA VAL A 44 -6.17 6.95 -4.66
C VAL A 44 -6.22 7.43 -3.21
N LEU A 45 -7.01 6.79 -2.35
CA LEU A 45 -7.14 7.16 -0.94
C LEU A 45 -5.82 6.97 -0.19
N MET A 46 -5.17 5.81 -0.31
CA MET A 46 -3.87 5.57 0.34
C MET A 46 -2.81 6.54 -0.18
N GLN A 47 -2.77 6.81 -1.48
CA GLN A 47 -1.79 7.73 -2.05
C GLN A 47 -1.98 9.16 -1.52
N ASN A 48 -3.22 9.67 -1.49
CA ASN A 48 -3.49 11.06 -1.14
C ASN A 48 -3.59 11.30 0.38
N CYS A 49 -4.23 10.41 1.12
CA CYS A 49 -4.47 10.58 2.55
C CYS A 49 -3.28 10.13 3.42
N VAL A 50 -2.41 9.25 2.90
CA VAL A 50 -1.33 8.64 3.70
C VAL A 50 0.03 8.89 3.06
N LEU A 51 0.28 8.36 1.88
CA LEU A 51 1.63 8.26 1.32
C LEU A 51 2.19 9.61 0.87
N LYS A 52 1.38 10.48 0.25
CA LYS A 52 1.81 11.84 -0.15
C LYS A 52 2.15 12.71 1.07
N PRO A 53 1.30 12.80 2.13
CA PRO A 53 1.67 13.50 3.36
C PRO A 53 2.99 13.01 3.95
N LEU A 54 3.15 11.68 4.08
CA LEU A 54 4.37 11.07 4.59
C LEU A 54 5.60 11.40 3.73
N ALA A 55 5.49 11.33 2.40
CA ALA A 55 6.57 11.68 1.49
C ALA A 55 6.98 13.17 1.58
N ARG A 56 6.06 14.04 2.00
CA ARG A 56 6.30 15.47 2.23
C ARG A 56 6.75 15.79 3.66
N ASN A 57 6.93 14.77 4.51
CA ASN A 57 7.19 14.93 5.95
C ASN A 57 6.12 15.77 6.67
N VAL A 58 4.86 15.66 6.23
CA VAL A 58 3.69 16.30 6.86
C VAL A 58 2.85 15.20 7.53
N PRO A 59 2.41 15.38 8.79
CA PRO A 59 1.58 14.40 9.46
C PRO A 59 0.27 14.18 8.68
N PRO A 60 -0.08 12.92 8.34
CA PRO A 60 -1.36 12.59 7.75
C PRO A 60 -2.54 13.02 8.63
N ASN A 61 -3.66 13.40 8.00
CA ASN A 61 -4.88 13.67 8.76
C ASN A 61 -5.46 12.35 9.30
N ILE A 62 -5.52 12.22 10.63
CA ILE A 62 -5.95 11.00 11.33
C ILE A 62 -7.34 10.53 10.89
N GLN A 63 -8.31 11.45 10.71
CA GLN A 63 -9.67 11.08 10.29
C GLN A 63 -9.69 10.54 8.87
N GLN A 64 -8.94 11.14 7.95
CA GLN A 64 -8.84 10.67 6.56
C GLN A 64 -8.13 9.31 6.48
N VAL A 65 -7.10 9.10 7.29
CA VAL A 65 -6.41 7.82 7.40
C VAL A 65 -7.37 6.76 7.94
N GLY A 66 -8.03 7.02 9.07
CA GLY A 66 -8.99 6.09 9.69
C GLY A 66 -10.13 5.71 8.73
N TYR A 67 -10.67 6.68 7.98
CA TYR A 67 -11.66 6.41 6.94
C TYR A 67 -11.11 5.53 5.81
N THR A 68 -9.90 5.82 5.34
CA THR A 68 -9.22 5.04 4.29
C THR A 68 -9.01 3.59 4.71
N LEU A 69 -8.54 3.38 5.95
CA LEU A 69 -8.31 2.05 6.52
C LEU A 69 -9.63 1.30 6.74
N THR A 70 -10.70 2.00 7.13
CA THR A 70 -12.05 1.41 7.27
C THR A 70 -12.58 0.91 5.92
N ILE A 71 -12.44 1.71 4.85
CA ILE A 71 -12.82 1.27 3.49
C ILE A 71 -12.01 0.04 3.09
N LEU A 72 -10.69 0.08 3.30
CA LEU A 72 -9.80 -1.03 2.99
C LEU A 72 -10.27 -2.31 3.69
N GLN A 73 -10.47 -2.28 5.00
CA GLN A 73 -10.88 -3.44 5.79
C GLN A 73 -12.24 -3.99 5.36
N ARG A 74 -13.23 -3.11 5.15
CA ARG A 74 -14.58 -3.50 4.72
C ARG A 74 -14.53 -4.26 3.40
N GLN A 75 -13.85 -3.69 2.42
CA GLN A 75 -13.84 -4.22 1.06
C GLN A 75 -12.96 -5.47 0.93
N THR A 76 -11.87 -5.55 1.70
CA THR A 76 -11.08 -6.78 1.86
C THR A 76 -11.92 -7.92 2.43
N LYS A 77 -12.86 -7.61 3.34
CA LYS A 77 -13.78 -8.59 3.93
C LYS A 77 -14.88 -9.01 2.96
N GLU A 78 -15.44 -8.08 2.21
CA GLU A 78 -16.52 -8.31 1.23
C GLU A 78 -15.99 -9.02 -0.04
N HIS A 79 -14.80 -8.64 -0.51
CA HIS A 79 -14.20 -9.08 -1.77
C HIS A 79 -12.71 -9.49 -1.59
N PRO A 80 -12.41 -10.56 -0.85
CA PRO A 80 -11.03 -10.98 -0.57
C PRO A 80 -10.23 -11.36 -1.83
N SER A 81 -10.90 -11.78 -2.90
CA SER A 81 -10.30 -12.12 -4.19
C SER A 81 -9.50 -10.98 -4.82
N LEU A 82 -9.90 -9.73 -4.55
CA LEU A 82 -9.25 -8.53 -5.09
C LEU A 82 -7.79 -8.37 -4.68
N LEU A 83 -7.39 -9.00 -3.58
CA LEU A 83 -6.04 -8.91 -3.06
C LEU A 83 -5.08 -9.76 -3.89
N TYR A 84 -5.54 -10.93 -4.35
CA TYR A 84 -4.68 -11.97 -4.91
C TYR A 84 -4.95 -12.29 -6.38
N MET A 85 -6.09 -11.91 -6.93
CA MET A 85 -6.36 -12.05 -8.36
C MET A 85 -5.66 -10.93 -9.14
N SER A 86 -5.06 -11.30 -10.27
CA SER A 86 -4.63 -10.35 -11.29
C SER A 86 -5.81 -10.09 -12.22
N ASP A 87 -5.95 -8.85 -12.67
CA ASP A 87 -6.95 -8.47 -13.68
C ASP A 87 -6.25 -8.24 -15.04
N ASP A 88 -7.00 -8.19 -16.13
CA ASP A 88 -6.44 -8.01 -17.49
C ASP A 88 -5.65 -6.69 -17.65
N GLN A 89 -5.87 -5.71 -16.77
CA GLN A 89 -5.17 -4.42 -16.77
C GLN A 89 -3.93 -4.42 -15.86
N ASN A 90 -3.84 -5.35 -14.91
CA ASN A 90 -2.82 -5.42 -13.88
C ASN A 90 -2.31 -6.85 -13.75
N SER A 91 -1.15 -7.11 -14.38
CA SER A 91 -0.47 -8.40 -14.30
C SER A 91 -0.06 -8.81 -12.88
N THR A 92 0.03 -7.85 -11.95
CA THR A 92 0.42 -8.09 -10.56
C THR A 92 -0.75 -8.08 -9.59
N PRO A 93 -0.84 -9.08 -8.68
CA PRO A 93 -1.82 -9.10 -7.61
C PRO A 93 -1.74 -7.85 -6.73
N PHE A 94 -2.88 -7.35 -6.27
CA PHE A 94 -2.94 -6.08 -5.55
C PHE A 94 -2.14 -6.08 -4.23
N TYR A 95 -2.01 -7.23 -3.56
CA TYR A 95 -1.24 -7.34 -2.31
C TYR A 95 0.22 -6.91 -2.46
N TYR A 96 0.83 -7.09 -3.65
CA TYR A 96 2.20 -6.66 -3.92
C TYR A 96 2.36 -5.14 -3.82
N TRP A 97 1.31 -4.39 -4.17
CA TRP A 97 1.32 -2.94 -4.03
C TRP A 97 0.94 -2.52 -2.62
N LEU A 98 -0.07 -3.16 -2.03
CA LEU A 98 -0.73 -2.76 -0.79
C LEU A 98 0.11 -3.05 0.46
N LEU A 99 0.55 -4.29 0.67
CA LEU A 99 1.20 -4.70 1.92
C LEU A 99 2.49 -3.92 2.20
N PRO A 100 3.39 -3.72 1.21
CA PRO A 100 4.57 -2.86 1.38
C PRO A 100 4.25 -1.44 1.84
N ARG A 101 3.15 -0.86 1.33
CA ARG A 101 2.75 0.52 1.64
C ARG A 101 2.13 0.65 3.03
N LEU A 102 1.34 -0.33 3.46
CA LEU A 102 0.84 -0.39 4.83
C LEU A 102 2.00 -0.52 5.82
N ALA A 103 2.97 -1.39 5.53
CA ALA A 103 4.15 -1.57 6.37
C ALA A 103 5.01 -0.30 6.42
N GLN A 104 5.26 0.32 5.27
CA GLN A 104 5.99 1.59 5.20
C GLN A 104 5.30 2.70 5.99
N ALA A 105 3.98 2.85 5.84
CA ALA A 105 3.20 3.85 6.56
C ALA A 105 3.24 3.62 8.07
N ALA A 106 3.08 2.37 8.52
CA ALA A 106 3.18 2.02 9.94
C ALA A 106 4.55 2.38 10.52
N VAL A 107 5.64 2.02 9.84
CA VAL A 107 7.01 2.33 10.32
C VAL A 107 7.27 3.83 10.38
N GLN A 108 6.76 4.61 9.43
CA GLN A 108 6.95 6.06 9.41
C GLN A 108 6.10 6.81 10.43
N LEU A 109 5.07 6.17 10.98
CA LEU A 109 4.14 6.74 11.96
C LEU A 109 4.32 6.12 13.36
N SER A 110 5.52 5.64 13.68
CA SER A 110 5.83 4.82 14.87
C SER A 110 5.48 5.46 16.23
N GLU A 111 5.14 6.75 16.28
CA GLU A 111 4.78 7.50 17.49
C GLU A 111 3.30 7.91 17.54
N ASP A 112 2.50 7.57 16.51
CA ASP A 112 1.12 8.03 16.37
C ASP A 112 0.07 6.92 16.62
N ALA A 113 -1.13 7.35 17.03
CA ALA A 113 -2.32 6.51 17.28
C ALA A 113 -2.75 5.62 16.08
N LEU A 114 -2.11 5.76 14.92
CA LEU A 114 -2.44 5.08 13.67
C LEU A 114 -1.63 3.80 13.43
N TYR A 115 -0.53 3.58 14.17
CA TYR A 115 0.31 2.38 13.98
C TYR A 115 -0.50 1.09 14.08
N ASP A 116 -1.29 0.95 15.13
CA ASP A 116 -2.15 -0.21 15.36
C ASP A 116 -3.21 -0.35 14.25
N ASP A 117 -3.77 0.76 13.75
CA ASP A 117 -4.75 0.72 12.67
C ASP A 117 -4.16 0.20 11.35
N PHE A 118 -2.92 0.58 11.03
CA PHE A 118 -2.20 0.05 9.88
C PHE A 118 -1.90 -1.45 10.04
N LEU A 119 -1.46 -1.88 11.23
CA LEU A 119 -1.24 -3.30 11.53
C LEU A 119 -2.55 -4.10 11.41
N ILE A 120 -3.64 -3.62 11.98
CA ILE A 120 -4.96 -4.27 11.91
C ILE A 120 -5.41 -4.39 10.45
N SER A 121 -5.20 -3.35 9.65
CA SER A 121 -5.56 -3.36 8.22
C SER A 121 -4.72 -4.35 7.41
N MET A 122 -3.42 -4.45 7.73
CA MET A 122 -2.52 -5.44 7.13
C MET A 122 -2.93 -6.88 7.53
N ILE A 123 -3.20 -7.12 8.81
CA ILE A 123 -3.69 -8.43 9.30
C ILE A 123 -5.03 -8.77 8.65
N SER A 124 -5.94 -7.80 8.51
CA SER A 124 -7.23 -8.01 7.85
C SER A 124 -7.05 -8.39 6.38
N SER A 125 -6.09 -7.75 5.70
CA SER A 125 -5.70 -8.08 4.32
C SER A 125 -5.16 -9.51 4.21
N LEU A 126 -4.25 -9.90 5.09
CA LEU A 126 -3.70 -11.26 5.14
C LEU A 126 -4.77 -12.31 5.45
N LYS A 127 -5.69 -12.01 6.38
CA LYS A 127 -6.84 -12.88 6.68
C LYS A 127 -7.76 -13.03 5.46
N GLY A 128 -7.99 -11.95 4.72
CA GLY A 128 -8.74 -11.97 3.46
C GLY A 128 -8.10 -12.92 2.44
N ILE A 129 -6.79 -12.79 2.21
CA ILE A 129 -6.00 -13.66 1.32
C ILE A 129 -6.08 -15.13 1.75
N GLY A 130 -6.04 -15.38 3.07
CA GLY A 130 -6.10 -16.71 3.66
C GLY A 130 -7.49 -17.36 3.64
N ARG A 131 -8.54 -16.63 3.26
CA ARG A 131 -9.91 -17.13 3.24
C ARG A 131 -10.15 -17.98 2.00
N ASN A 132 -10.82 -19.12 2.17
CA ASN A 132 -11.37 -19.88 1.05
C ASN A 132 -12.68 -19.24 0.61
N THR A 133 -12.87 -19.03 -0.69
CA THR A 133 -14.12 -18.53 -1.27
C THR A 133 -14.82 -19.66 -2.03
N SER A 134 -16.16 -19.62 -2.07
CA SER A 134 -16.98 -20.67 -2.71
C SER A 134 -16.70 -20.84 -4.20
N ASP A 135 -16.15 -19.82 -4.86
CA ASP A 135 -15.84 -19.80 -6.29
C ASP A 135 -14.51 -20.52 -6.65
N GLU A 136 -13.84 -21.14 -5.68
CA GLU A 136 -12.55 -21.80 -5.85
C GLU A 136 -12.69 -23.29 -6.19
N ASP A 137 -13.14 -23.60 -7.41
CA ASP A 137 -13.45 -24.98 -7.82
C ASP A 137 -12.23 -25.89 -8.12
N VAL A 138 -10.98 -25.41 -8.07
CA VAL A 138 -9.81 -26.25 -8.44
C VAL A 138 -8.60 -26.11 -7.50
N SER A 139 -8.60 -26.99 -6.50
CA SER A 139 -7.51 -27.81 -5.91
C SER A 139 -6.06 -27.32 -5.64
N TRP A 140 -5.55 -26.18 -6.12
CA TRP A 140 -4.14 -25.79 -5.87
C TRP A 140 -3.94 -24.51 -5.04
N ALA A 141 -4.97 -23.67 -4.91
CA ALA A 141 -4.94 -22.38 -4.20
C ALA A 141 -5.78 -22.38 -2.92
N LYS A 142 -5.64 -23.39 -2.05
CA LYS A 142 -6.22 -23.33 -0.70
C LYS A 142 -5.69 -22.08 0.02
N GLY A 143 -6.57 -21.34 0.71
CA GLY A 143 -6.26 -20.05 1.32
C GLY A 143 -5.00 -20.05 2.19
N SER A 144 -4.74 -21.13 2.94
CA SER A 144 -3.51 -21.26 3.73
C SER A 144 -2.23 -21.32 2.90
N ARG A 145 -2.22 -22.05 1.77
CA ARG A 145 -1.07 -22.13 0.86
C ARG A 145 -0.83 -20.79 0.18
N ARG A 146 -1.89 -20.11 -0.23
CA ARG A 146 -1.84 -18.76 -0.80
C ARG A 146 -1.29 -17.76 0.21
N LEU A 147 -1.78 -17.79 1.46
CA LEU A 147 -1.28 -16.93 2.53
C LEU A 147 0.22 -17.16 2.77
N ASN A 148 0.68 -18.42 2.85
CA ASN A 148 2.10 -18.72 3.03
C ASN A 148 2.97 -18.16 1.89
N MET A 149 2.51 -18.26 0.65
CA MET A 149 3.21 -17.67 -0.50
C MET A 149 3.29 -16.14 -0.38
N VAL A 150 2.18 -15.48 -0.02
CA VAL A 150 2.15 -14.02 0.18
C VAL A 150 3.06 -13.58 1.32
N LEU A 151 3.06 -14.32 2.44
CA LEU A 151 3.99 -14.06 3.55
C LEU A 151 5.45 -14.23 3.12
N GLY A 152 5.75 -15.22 2.27
CA GLY A 152 7.08 -15.37 1.67
C GLY A 152 7.49 -14.15 0.85
N HIS A 153 6.62 -13.68 -0.06
CA HIS A 153 6.89 -12.47 -0.85
C HIS A 153 7.06 -11.22 0.03
N PHE A 154 6.23 -11.10 1.06
CA PHE A 154 6.30 -9.97 1.98
C PHE A 154 7.56 -10.00 2.85
N ASN A 155 8.01 -11.20 3.26
CA ASN A 155 9.27 -11.36 4.00
C ASN A 155 10.47 -10.93 3.17
N VAL A 156 10.55 -11.34 1.89
CA VAL A 156 11.60 -10.91 0.96
C VAL A 156 11.64 -9.37 0.84
N PHE A 157 10.48 -8.73 0.69
CA PHE A 157 10.40 -7.27 0.68
C PHE A 157 10.96 -6.63 1.98
N CYS A 158 10.62 -7.18 3.14
CA CYS A 158 11.10 -6.69 4.42
C CYS A 158 12.62 -6.86 4.56
N GLU A 159 13.17 -8.00 4.16
CA GLU A 159 14.61 -8.28 4.17
C GLU A 159 15.37 -7.32 3.25
N GLU A 160 14.88 -7.09 2.04
CA GLU A 160 15.46 -6.10 1.11
C GLU A 160 15.48 -4.70 1.73
N LYS A 161 14.38 -4.25 2.35
CA LYS A 161 14.32 -2.93 3.02
C LYS A 161 15.28 -2.81 4.20
N GLN A 162 15.41 -3.85 5.01
CA GLN A 162 16.41 -3.89 6.09
C GLN A 162 17.83 -3.82 5.53
N PHE A 163 18.11 -4.55 4.44
CA PHE A 163 19.41 -4.53 3.76
C PHE A 163 19.74 -3.14 3.18
N TYR A 164 18.78 -2.47 2.54
CA TYR A 164 18.96 -1.10 2.05
C TYR A 164 19.23 -0.10 3.17
N SER A 165 18.54 -0.21 4.30
CA SER A 165 18.76 0.64 5.48
C SER A 165 20.16 0.41 6.07
N ALA A 166 20.56 -0.85 6.26
CA ALA A 166 21.89 -1.21 6.74
C ALA A 166 23.02 -0.74 5.80
N THR A 167 22.81 -0.86 4.49
CA THR A 167 23.77 -0.40 3.47
C THR A 167 23.91 1.13 3.46
N GLN A 168 22.80 1.86 3.58
CA GLN A 168 22.82 3.33 3.71
C GLN A 168 23.53 3.79 4.99
N ILE A 169 23.34 3.09 6.10
CA ILE A 169 24.04 3.36 7.36
C ILE A 169 25.54 3.09 7.20
N TYR A 170 25.92 1.95 6.62
CA TYR A 170 27.31 1.60 6.35
C TYR A 170 27.99 2.65 5.44
N LEU A 171 27.36 3.02 4.32
CA LEU A 171 27.89 4.03 3.40
C LEU A 171 28.00 5.44 4.01
N ARG A 172 27.17 5.78 5.01
CA ARG A 172 27.30 7.03 5.77
C ARG A 172 28.39 6.98 6.84
N GLN A 173 28.75 5.80 7.33
CA GLN A 173 29.80 5.60 8.33
C GLN A 173 31.19 5.42 7.72
N VAL A 174 31.27 5.10 6.42
CA VAL A 174 32.53 5.12 5.68
C VAL A 174 32.89 6.59 5.40
N PRO A 175 33.94 7.15 6.04
CA PRO A 175 34.39 8.49 5.68
C PRO A 175 34.79 8.50 4.20
N PRO A 176 34.53 9.58 3.44
CA PRO A 176 35.04 9.70 2.09
C PRO A 176 36.56 9.52 2.18
N SER A 177 37.06 8.48 1.52
CA SER A 177 38.49 8.17 1.46
C SER A 177 39.20 9.36 0.82
N SER A 178 39.68 10.26 1.66
CA SER A 178 40.55 11.38 1.31
C SER A 178 41.97 10.84 1.19
N SER A 179 42.23 10.08 0.14
CA SER A 179 43.59 9.65 -0.18
C SER A 179 43.70 9.08 -1.59
N PHE A 180 43.69 9.98 -2.57
CA PHE A 180 44.66 9.93 -3.66
C PHE A 180 45.30 11.32 -3.80
N CYS A 181 45.94 11.78 -2.72
CA CYS A 181 47.09 12.66 -2.88
C CYS A 181 48.26 11.75 -3.23
N HIS A 182 48.65 11.71 -4.50
CA HIS A 182 49.97 11.28 -4.89
C HIS A 182 50.98 12.35 -4.43
N PRO A 183 51.97 12.04 -3.60
CA PRO A 183 53.19 12.82 -3.56
C PRO A 183 54.18 12.22 -4.57
N PHE A 184 54.61 13.09 -5.49
CA PHE A 184 55.71 12.98 -6.46
C PHE A 184 55.47 12.17 -7.74
#